data_AF-A0A9C9MJ05-F1
#
_entry.id   AF-A0A9C9MJ05-F1
#
_cell.length_a   1.000
_cell.length_b   1.000
_cell.length_c   1.000
_cell.angle_alpha   90.00
_cell.angle_beta   90.00
_cell.angle_gamma   90.00
#
_symmetry.space_group_name_H-M   'P 1'
#
loop_
_entity.id
_entity.type
_entity.pdbx_description
1 polymer ?
#
loop_
_entity_poly.entity_id
_entity_poly.type
_entity_poly.pdbx_seq_one_letter_code
_entity_poly.pdbx_strand_id
1 'polypeptide(L)'
;MKNVNSRRAFLGKAAGAAAVAAVTPLAGFGKGLEEAVQRTSKASAPSELKITDVKCGYVGGSLYVKIFSNQDIYGCGEGVDAVGGTYHLVMGLGRRLIGQSPLNIHK
;
A
#
# COMPACT_ATOMS: atom_id res chain seq x y z
N MET A 1 -34.93 19.77 -47.41
CA MET A 1 -35.40 19.77 -46.01
C MET A 1 -35.32 18.34 -45.47
N LYS A 2 -34.53 18.06 -44.42
CA LYS A 2 -34.46 16.71 -43.81
C LYS A 2 -35.81 16.40 -43.17
N ASN A 3 -36.49 15.36 -43.65
CA ASN A 3 -37.85 15.04 -43.21
C ASN A 3 -37.80 14.37 -41.83
N VAL A 4 -38.17 15.12 -40.79
CA VAL A 4 -37.95 14.77 -39.37
C VAL A 4 -38.89 13.65 -38.89
N ASN A 5 -39.98 13.37 -39.63
CA ASN A 5 -41.03 12.41 -39.27
C ASN A 5 -40.93 11.04 -39.96
N SER A 6 -39.75 10.64 -40.43
CA SER A 6 -39.54 9.32 -41.06
C SER A 6 -39.33 8.21 -40.03
N ARG A 7 -39.92 7.02 -40.26
CA ARG A 7 -39.69 5.80 -39.45
C ARG A 7 -38.20 5.45 -39.31
N ARG A 8 -37.42 5.72 -40.37
CA ARG A 8 -35.96 5.54 -40.37
C ARG A 8 -35.26 6.51 -39.41
N ALA A 9 -35.76 7.74 -39.30
CA ALA A 9 -35.27 8.72 -38.33
C ALA A 9 -35.61 8.31 -36.90
N PHE A 10 -36.79 7.70 -36.67
CA PHE A 10 -37.18 7.15 -35.38
C PHE A 10 -36.27 5.97 -34.96
N LEU A 11 -36.07 4.99 -35.84
CA LEU A 11 -35.19 3.84 -35.56
C LEU A 11 -33.74 4.27 -35.34
N GLY A 12 -33.24 5.25 -36.10
CA GLY A 12 -31.90 5.81 -35.91
C GLY A 12 -31.74 6.51 -34.55
N LYS A 13 -32.75 7.26 -34.11
CA LYS A 13 -32.76 7.90 -32.77
C LYS A 13 -32.89 6.87 -31.65
N ALA A 14 -33.74 5.87 -31.81
CA ALA A 14 -33.93 4.80 -30.83
C ALA A 14 -32.65 3.94 -30.68
N ALA A 15 -31.99 3.60 -31.79
CA ALA A 15 -30.71 2.89 -31.77
C ALA A 15 -29.61 3.71 -31.08
N GLY A 16 -29.53 5.03 -31.36
CA GLY A 16 -28.60 5.93 -30.68
C GLY A 16 -28.87 6.03 -29.17
N ALA A 17 -30.14 6.16 -28.76
CA ALA A 17 -30.52 6.19 -27.35
C ALA A 17 -30.22 4.86 -26.64
N ALA A 18 -30.47 3.73 -27.29
CA ALA A 18 -30.16 2.41 -26.75
C ALA A 18 -28.65 2.18 -26.59
N ALA A 19 -27.84 2.66 -27.56
CA ALA A 19 -26.38 2.60 -27.47
C ALA A 19 -25.83 3.45 -26.31
N VAL A 20 -26.36 4.66 -26.10
CA VAL A 20 -25.97 5.50 -24.96
C VAL A 20 -26.40 4.85 -23.64
N ALA A 21 -27.62 4.32 -23.58
CA ALA A 21 -28.15 3.64 -22.39
C ALA A 21 -27.33 2.39 -21.99
N ALA A 22 -26.80 1.66 -22.99
CA ALA A 22 -25.94 0.50 -22.75
C ALA A 22 -24.58 0.86 -22.15
N VAL A 23 -24.08 2.08 -22.39
CA VAL A 23 -22.75 2.54 -21.93
C VAL A 23 -22.84 3.41 -20.66
N THR A 24 -24.02 3.98 -20.34
CA THR A 24 -24.24 4.72 -19.09
C THR A 24 -23.79 4.00 -17.81
N PRO A 25 -24.02 2.67 -17.63
CA PRO A 25 -23.51 1.94 -16.47
C PRO A 25 -21.97 1.92 -16.35
N LEU A 26 -21.25 2.07 -17.48
CA LEU A 26 -19.79 2.12 -17.52
C LEU A 26 -19.24 3.52 -17.22
N ALA A 27 -20.06 4.58 -17.31
CA ALA A 27 -19.62 5.96 -17.08
C ALA A 27 -19.16 6.22 -15.63
N GLY A 28 -19.58 5.38 -14.68
CA GLY A 28 -19.15 5.41 -13.28
C GLY A 28 -18.20 4.27 -12.90
N PHE A 29 -17.79 3.42 -13.84
CA PHE A 29 -16.91 2.31 -13.57
C PHE A 29 -15.56 2.82 -13.04
N GLY A 30 -15.14 2.34 -11.86
CA GLY A 30 -13.90 2.78 -11.21
C GLY A 30 -14.04 4.00 -10.28
N LYS A 31 -15.10 4.81 -10.37
CA LYS A 31 -15.26 6.00 -9.49
C LYS A 31 -15.30 5.63 -8.01
N GLY A 32 -15.99 4.54 -7.66
CA GLY A 32 -16.05 4.06 -6.28
C GLY A 32 -14.68 3.62 -5.73
N LEU A 33 -13.83 3.04 -6.59
CA LEU A 33 -12.46 2.68 -6.23
C LEU A 33 -11.60 3.94 -6.04
N GLU A 34 -11.73 4.91 -6.95
CA GLU A 34 -10.99 6.17 -6.90
C GLU A 34 -11.35 6.99 -5.65
N GLU A 35 -12.65 7.10 -5.33
CA GLU A 35 -13.12 7.72 -4.10
C GLU A 35 -12.65 6.99 -2.84
N ALA A 36 -12.67 5.65 -2.85
CA ALA A 36 -12.18 4.86 -1.72
C ALA A 36 -10.69 5.12 -1.47
N VAL A 37 -9.86 5.10 -2.52
CA VAL A 37 -8.42 5.40 -2.44
C VAL A 37 -8.18 6.82 -1.93
N GLN A 38 -8.98 7.80 -2.33
CA GLN A 38 -8.84 9.18 -1.82
C GLN A 38 -9.26 9.33 -0.36
N ARG A 39 -10.28 8.59 0.09
CA ARG A 39 -10.77 8.63 1.48
C ARG A 39 -9.87 7.84 2.46
N THR A 40 -9.08 6.89 1.96
CA THR A 40 -8.16 6.13 2.81
C THR A 40 -7.08 7.03 3.40
N SER A 41 -6.94 7.00 4.73
CA SER A 41 -5.87 7.70 5.44
C SER A 41 -4.51 7.21 4.95
N LYS A 42 -3.66 8.15 4.51
CA LYS A 42 -2.27 7.88 4.11
C LYS A 42 -1.29 7.93 5.28
N ALA A 43 -1.78 8.11 6.51
CA ALA A 43 -0.94 8.29 7.70
C ALA A 43 -0.01 7.11 7.99
N SER A 44 -0.16 5.97 7.31
CA SER A 44 0.80 4.86 7.35
C SER A 44 0.69 4.03 6.07
N ALA A 45 1.13 4.56 4.92
CA ALA A 45 1.12 3.79 3.67
C ALA A 45 2.07 2.58 3.80
N PRO A 46 1.58 1.33 3.94
CA PRO A 46 2.43 0.19 4.27
C PRO A 46 3.44 -0.12 3.15
N SER A 47 3.09 0.23 1.91
CA SER A 47 3.94 0.10 0.73
C SER A 47 5.17 1.02 0.74
N GLU A 48 5.14 2.12 1.49
CA GLU A 48 6.23 3.09 1.59
C GLU A 48 7.04 2.96 2.89
N LEU A 49 6.66 2.00 3.75
CA LEU A 49 7.32 1.76 5.02
C LEU A 49 8.73 1.19 4.79
N LYS A 50 9.73 1.86 5.36
CA LYS A 50 11.15 1.52 5.23
C LYS A 50 11.84 1.59 6.58
N ILE A 51 12.73 0.64 6.83
CA ILE A 51 13.60 0.62 8.00
C ILE A 51 14.61 1.76 7.88
N THR A 52 14.73 2.59 8.92
CA THR A 52 15.65 3.73 8.96
C THR A 52 16.83 3.52 9.89
N ASP A 53 16.64 2.74 10.95
CA ASP A 53 17.70 2.47 11.93
C ASP A 53 17.47 1.15 12.66
N VAL A 54 18.55 0.55 13.14
CA VAL A 54 18.54 -0.64 13.99
C VAL A 54 19.48 -0.40 15.18
N LYS A 55 18.92 -0.47 16.38
CA LYS A 55 19.67 -0.33 17.64
C LYS A 55 19.56 -1.61 18.43
N CYS A 56 20.60 -1.95 19.18
CA CYS A 56 20.52 -3.03 20.15
C CYS A 56 21.35 -2.75 21.39
N GLY A 57 21.04 -3.47 22.47
CA GLY A 57 21.74 -3.36 23.74
C GLY A 57 21.40 -4.52 24.66
N TYR A 58 22.29 -4.76 25.62
CA TYR A 58 22.10 -5.79 26.64
C TYR A 58 21.45 -5.19 27.88
N VAL A 59 20.36 -5.80 28.34
CA VAL A 59 19.67 -5.42 29.59
C VAL A 59 19.23 -6.70 30.29
N GLY A 60 19.53 -6.83 31.59
CA GLY A 60 19.09 -7.99 32.39
C GLY A 60 19.58 -9.36 31.91
N GLY A 61 20.69 -9.42 31.16
CA GLY A 61 21.20 -10.67 30.56
C GLY A 61 20.62 -11.01 29.20
N SER A 62 19.58 -10.29 28.75
CA SER A 62 19.00 -10.42 27.40
C SER A 62 19.58 -9.40 26.43
N LEU A 63 19.50 -9.70 25.13
CA LEU A 63 19.74 -8.74 24.05
C LEU A 63 18.40 -8.17 23.60
N TYR A 64 18.26 -6.85 23.61
CA TYR A 64 17.11 -6.15 23.02
C TYR A 64 17.51 -5.51 21.71
N VAL A 65 16.65 -5.63 20.70
CA VAL A 65 16.79 -5.01 19.38
C VAL A 65 15.59 -4.13 19.13
N LYS A 66 15.83 -2.91 18.65
CA LYS A 66 14.81 -1.95 18.26
C LYS A 66 15.05 -1.50 16.82
N ILE A 67 14.04 -1.67 15.98
CA ILE A 67 14.07 -1.33 14.56
C ILE A 67 13.15 -0.13 14.35
N PHE A 68 13.65 0.95 13.76
CA PHE A 68 12.92 2.19 13.49
C PHE A 68 12.53 2.26 12.01
N SER A 69 11.48 3.02 11.72
CA SER A 69 11.01 3.26 10.36
C SER A 69 10.88 4.75 10.01
N ASN A 70 10.62 5.05 8.74
CA ASN A 70 10.37 6.39 8.21
C ASN A 70 8.96 6.95 8.51
N GLN A 71 8.11 6.20 9.22
CA GLN A 71 6.75 6.60 9.57
C GLN A 71 6.54 6.57 11.10
N ASP A 72 7.61 6.77 11.87
CA ASP A 72 7.61 6.80 13.35
C ASP A 72 7.06 5.52 14.03
N ILE A 73 6.99 4.41 13.29
CA ILE A 73 6.72 3.07 13.81
C ILE A 73 8.04 2.40 14.18
N TYR A 74 8.07 1.64 15.26
CA TYR A 74 9.20 0.81 15.64
C TYR A 74 8.78 -0.61 16.05
N GLY A 75 9.66 -1.57 15.81
CA GLY A 75 9.54 -2.95 16.31
C GLY A 75 10.57 -3.21 17.40
N CYS A 76 10.19 -4.00 18.41
CA CYS A 76 11.10 -4.47 19.45
C CYS A 76 11.19 -6.01 19.38
N GLY A 77 12.39 -6.54 19.56
CA GLY A 77 12.66 -7.96 19.67
C GLY A 77 13.64 -8.26 20.80
N GLU A 78 13.55 -9.45 21.38
CA GLU A 78 14.39 -9.91 22.47
C GLU A 78 15.06 -11.25 22.09
N GLY A 79 16.35 -11.37 22.41
CA GLY A 79 17.07 -12.64 22.46
C GLY A 79 17.40 -12.98 23.90
N VAL A 80 17.10 -14.21 24.32
CA VAL A 80 17.16 -14.66 25.74
C VAL A 80 18.14 -15.82 25.99
N ASP A 81 18.87 -16.30 25.00
CA ASP A 81 19.85 -17.39 25.17
C ASP A 81 21.09 -17.17 24.29
N ALA A 82 22.26 -17.56 24.79
CA ALA A 82 23.56 -17.46 24.12
C ALA A 82 23.82 -16.09 23.45
N VAL A 83 23.24 -15.01 23.98
CA VAL A 83 23.27 -13.69 23.34
C VAL A 83 24.58 -12.94 23.52
N GLY A 84 25.48 -13.45 24.37
CA GLY A 84 26.80 -12.87 24.62
C GLY A 84 27.59 -12.69 23.33
N GLY A 85 28.05 -11.45 23.06
CA GLY A 85 28.87 -11.14 21.89
C GLY A 85 28.11 -10.94 20.56
N THR A 86 26.78 -11.12 20.54
CA THR A 86 25.96 -10.95 19.33
C THR A 86 25.74 -9.50 18.88
N TYR A 87 26.18 -8.48 19.65
CA TYR A 87 26.02 -7.07 19.29
C TYR A 87 26.47 -6.76 17.85
N HIS A 88 27.69 -7.16 17.49
CA HIS A 88 28.22 -6.88 16.15
C HIS A 88 27.50 -7.66 15.05
N LEU A 89 26.97 -8.85 15.36
CA LEU A 89 26.11 -9.60 14.44
C LEU A 89 24.83 -8.82 14.15
N VAL A 90 24.14 -8.34 15.18
CA VAL A 90 22.93 -7.52 15.03
C VAL A 90 23.22 -6.26 14.23
N MET A 91 24.29 -5.53 14.55
CA MET A 91 24.64 -4.31 13.83
C MET A 91 25.08 -4.59 12.39
N GLY A 92 25.68 -5.75 12.11
CA GLY A 92 26.05 -6.18 10.76
C GLY A 92 24.83 -6.49 9.89
N LEU A 93 23.88 -7.24 10.44
CA LEU A 93 22.61 -7.56 9.77
C LEU A 93 21.72 -6.31 9.63
N GLY A 94 21.61 -5.50 10.68
CA GLY A 94 20.80 -4.29 10.71
C GLY A 94 21.17 -3.29 9.61
N ARG A 95 22.47 -3.11 9.32
CA ARG A 95 22.93 -2.27 8.20
C ARG A 95 22.41 -2.72 6.83
N ARG A 96 22.18 -4.02 6.64
CA ARG A 96 21.63 -4.58 5.39
C ARG A 96 20.11 -4.37 5.29
N LEU A 97 19.44 -4.18 6.42
CA LEU A 97 18.00 -3.95 6.49
C LEU A 97 17.62 -2.48 6.25
N ILE A 98 18.54 -1.52 6.45
CA ILE A 98 18.26 -0.10 6.24
C ILE A 98 17.79 0.14 4.79
N GLY A 99 16.68 0.89 4.65
CA GLY A 99 16.03 1.18 3.37
C GLY A 99 15.11 0.06 2.85
N GLN A 100 15.14 -1.14 3.45
CA GLN A 100 14.24 -2.24 3.10
C GLN A 100 12.88 -2.08 3.77
N SER A 101 11.85 -2.69 3.18
CA SER A 101 10.54 -2.76 3.80
C SER A 101 10.53 -3.79 4.94
N PRO A 102 10.06 -3.42 6.15
CA PRO A 102 9.96 -4.36 7.26
C PRO A 102 8.86 -5.43 7.07
N LEU A 103 8.04 -5.32 6.02
CA LEU A 103 6.97 -6.26 5.72
C LEU A 103 7.44 -7.48 4.91
N ASN A 104 8.68 -7.47 4.40
CA ASN A 104 9.27 -8.57 3.64
C ASN A 104 10.19 -9.43 4.53
N ILE A 105 9.58 -10.19 5.45
CA ILE A 105 10.31 -10.92 6.51
C ILE A 105 11.18 -12.08 5.98
N HIS A 106 10.87 -12.59 4.79
CA HIS A 106 11.45 -13.82 4.23
C HIS A 106 12.55 -13.60 3.19
N LYS A 107 12.93 -12.34 2.93
CA LYS A 107 14.01 -11.99 1.98
C LYS A 107 15.34 -11.88 2.70
#